data_AF-A0A7C4D1P0-F1
#
_entry.id   AF-A0A7C4D1P0-F1
#
_cell.length_a   1.000
_cell.length_b   1.000
_cell.length_c   1.000
_cell.angle_alpha   90.00
_cell.angle_beta   90.00
_cell.angle_gamma   90.00
#
_symmetry.space_group_name_H-M   'P 1'
#
loop_
_entity.id
_entity.type
_entity.pdbx_description
1 polymer ?
#
loop_
_entity_poly.entity_id
_entity_poly.type
_entity_poly.pdbx_seq_one_letter_code
_entity_poly.pdbx_strand_id
1 'polypeptide(L)'
;MTKIYIETYGCAVNKADSLIMKTILIEKGYEIVDTPEEANIIIVNTCVVRYDTEVRMFKRIDQLSKLGKKLIVAGCITKVYPYRIRSLSQSISLIAPQSINRVIEAVESQQPVSLFDEYKSFQVLPDIVEGIRATIPVAEGCLDECSFCVVKIARPHLRSVPIEKVVSVFKRALEKGAVEIEITAQDLAVYGYDIYSRYALPDLLNELLNIDSREYVIRLGQMNPRHIVNFLDDLIAIIKNPKVYKHLHIPVQSGSNK
;
A
#
# COMPACT_ATOMS: atom_id res chain seq x y z
N MET A 1 0.64 12.80 25.80
CA MET A 1 0.11 12.02 24.66
C MET A 1 1.30 11.28 24.05
N THR A 2 1.18 10.00 23.72
CA THR A 2 2.31 9.24 23.15
C THR A 2 2.51 9.68 21.71
N LYS A 3 3.73 10.14 21.38
CA LYS A 3 4.12 10.66 20.07
C LYS A 3 4.68 9.54 19.20
N ILE A 4 4.23 9.45 17.96
CA ILE A 4 4.61 8.41 17.01
C ILE A 4 5.14 9.07 15.73
N TYR A 5 6.33 8.66 15.32
CA TYR A 5 6.92 9.02 14.04
C TYR A 5 6.78 7.85 13.07
N ILE A 6 6.34 8.13 11.83
CA ILE A 6 6.17 7.11 10.79
C ILE A 6 6.95 7.52 9.54
N GLU A 7 7.97 6.73 9.21
CA GLU A 7 8.77 6.89 8.00
C GLU A 7 8.39 5.82 6.98
N THR A 8 8.16 6.22 5.73
CA THR A 8 7.62 5.31 4.70
C THR A 8 8.51 5.27 3.47
N TYR A 9 8.81 4.04 3.04
CA TYR A 9 9.60 3.75 1.85
C TYR A 9 8.92 2.71 0.98
N GLY A 10 8.98 2.91 -0.34
CA GLY A 10 8.45 1.95 -1.31
C GLY A 10 7.43 2.55 -2.27
N CYS A 11 6.47 1.71 -2.66
CA CYS A 11 5.47 2.05 -3.67
C CYS A 11 4.23 2.74 -3.09
N ALA A 12 3.28 3.09 -3.96
CA ALA A 12 1.99 3.65 -3.57
C ALA A 12 1.21 2.75 -2.58
N VAL A 13 1.32 1.43 -2.71
CA VAL A 13 0.70 0.50 -1.74
C VAL A 13 1.35 0.60 -0.36
N ASN A 14 2.68 0.74 -0.26
CA ASN A 14 3.34 0.99 1.03
C ASN A 14 2.91 2.33 1.62
N LYS A 15 2.77 3.37 0.81
CA LYS A 15 2.26 4.67 1.28
C LYS A 15 0.84 4.54 1.84
N ALA A 16 -0.05 3.86 1.11
CA ALA A 16 -1.39 3.60 1.57
C ALA A 16 -1.43 2.79 2.88
N ASP A 17 -0.56 1.79 3.04
CA ASP A 17 -0.42 1.04 4.29
C ASP A 17 -0.03 1.96 5.46
N SER A 18 0.85 2.94 5.25
CA SER A 18 1.18 3.94 6.27
C SER A 18 0.02 4.88 6.58
N LEU A 19 -0.77 5.29 5.58
CA LEU A 19 -1.97 6.11 5.79
C LEU A 19 -3.04 5.35 6.60
N ILE A 20 -3.18 4.05 6.36
CA ILE A 20 -4.05 3.18 7.18
C ILE A 20 -3.55 3.16 8.63
N MET A 21 -2.25 2.91 8.85
CA MET A 21 -1.69 2.93 10.21
C MET A 21 -1.88 4.30 10.89
N LYS A 22 -1.62 5.41 10.18
CA LYS A 22 -1.85 6.77 10.70
C LYS A 22 -3.31 6.98 11.11
N THR A 23 -4.26 6.56 10.27
CA THR A 23 -5.71 6.69 10.55
C THR A 23 -6.05 5.99 11.87
N ILE A 24 -5.64 4.72 12.01
CA ILE A 24 -5.90 3.91 13.21
C ILE A 24 -5.25 4.52 14.47
N LEU A 25 -4.03 5.04 14.34
CA LEU A 25 -3.30 5.63 15.47
C LEU A 25 -3.94 6.96 15.92
N ILE A 26 -4.36 7.80 14.98
CA ILE A 26 -5.04 9.07 15.29
C ILE A 26 -6.38 8.79 15.98
N GLU A 27 -7.17 7.84 15.49
CA GLU A 27 -8.44 7.43 16.11
C GLU A 27 -8.27 6.91 17.55
N LYS A 28 -7.10 6.36 17.88
CA LYS A 28 -6.75 5.92 19.24
C LYS A 28 -6.11 7.01 20.11
N GLY A 29 -5.99 8.24 19.60
CA GLY A 29 -5.50 9.39 20.37
C GLY A 29 -3.98 9.49 20.45
N TYR A 30 -3.24 8.84 19.54
CA TYR A 30 -1.80 9.05 19.40
C TYR A 30 -1.51 10.32 18.58
N GLU A 31 -0.43 11.02 18.92
CA GLU A 31 0.03 12.20 18.19
C GLU A 31 1.06 11.78 17.14
N ILE A 32 0.83 12.14 15.87
CA ILE A 32 1.82 11.91 14.81
C ILE A 32 2.78 13.09 14.76
N VAL A 33 4.08 12.82 14.81
CA VAL A 33 5.15 13.84 14.75
C VAL A 33 6.02 13.65 13.52
N ASP A 34 6.74 14.69 13.12
CA ASP A 34 7.50 14.74 11.86
C ASP A 34 8.96 14.30 12.01
N THR A 35 9.47 14.18 13.23
CA THR A 35 10.87 13.79 13.49
C THR A 35 10.96 12.58 14.40
N PRO A 36 11.92 11.66 14.17
CA PRO A 36 12.15 10.54 15.06
C PRO A 36 12.60 11.00 16.46
N GLU A 37 13.19 12.19 16.60
CA GLU A 37 13.66 12.78 17.85
C GLU A 37 12.50 13.15 18.79
N GLU A 38 11.37 13.61 18.25
CA GLU A 38 10.17 13.97 19.03
C GLU A 38 9.33 12.77 19.44
N ALA A 39 9.51 11.62 18.79
CA ALA A 39 8.66 10.46 18.99
C ALA A 39 9.05 9.62 20.22
N ASN A 40 8.06 8.97 20.83
CA ASN A 40 8.27 7.88 21.78
C ASN A 40 8.40 6.53 21.06
N ILE A 41 7.70 6.38 19.94
CA ILE A 41 7.65 5.16 19.12
C ILE A 41 7.94 5.52 17.67
N ILE A 42 8.78 4.72 17.01
CA ILE A 42 9.14 4.89 15.61
C ILE A 42 8.60 3.72 14.81
N ILE A 43 7.91 4.01 13.71
CA ILE A 43 7.43 3.04 12.74
C ILE A 43 8.15 3.27 11.42
N VAL A 44 8.82 2.24 10.90
CA VAL A 44 9.43 2.25 9.56
C VAL A 44 8.65 1.28 8.69
N ASN A 45 7.82 1.81 7.79
CA ASN A 45 7.14 0.99 6.79
C ASN A 45 7.95 0.97 5.51
N THR A 46 8.45 -0.20 5.11
CA THR A 46 9.34 -0.29 3.97
C THR A 46 9.10 -1.46 3.03
N CYS A 47 9.50 -1.24 1.77
CA CYS A 47 9.54 -2.20 0.70
C CYS A 47 10.87 -2.96 0.65
N VAL A 48 10.89 -4.03 -0.13
CA VAL A 48 12.05 -4.91 -0.41
C VAL A 48 12.13 -5.28 -1.89
N VAL A 49 11.28 -4.69 -2.75
CA VAL A 49 11.20 -5.02 -4.18
C VAL A 49 12.44 -4.55 -4.95
N ARG A 50 13.03 -3.41 -4.57
CA ARG A 50 14.25 -2.91 -5.18
C ARG A 50 15.43 -3.09 -4.24
N TYR A 51 16.53 -3.64 -4.77
CA TYR A 51 17.74 -3.93 -4.01
C TYR A 51 18.36 -2.67 -3.36
N ASP A 52 18.38 -1.54 -4.07
CA ASP A 52 18.87 -0.26 -3.54
C ASP A 52 18.05 0.22 -2.34
N THR A 53 16.74 -0.04 -2.36
CA THR A 53 15.84 0.27 -1.25
C THR A 53 16.14 -0.67 -0.10
N GLU A 54 16.22 -1.99 -0.34
CA GLU A 54 16.56 -2.98 0.68
C GLU A 54 17.83 -2.61 1.46
N VAL A 55 18.94 -2.36 0.76
CA VAL A 55 20.24 -2.05 1.39
C VAL A 55 20.15 -0.79 2.25
N ARG A 56 19.52 0.27 1.73
CA ARG A 56 19.32 1.52 2.48
C ARG A 56 18.47 1.30 3.73
N MET A 57 17.48 0.42 3.64
CA MET A 57 16.51 0.20 4.71
C MET A 57 17.09 -0.60 5.87
N PHE A 58 17.93 -1.60 5.61
CA PHE A 58 18.68 -2.25 6.70
C PHE A 58 19.58 -1.27 7.45
N LYS A 59 20.27 -0.38 6.73
CA LYS A 59 21.07 0.68 7.35
C LYS A 59 20.21 1.64 8.17
N ARG A 60 19.06 2.07 7.65
CA ARG A 60 18.14 2.97 8.36
C ARG A 60 17.53 2.33 9.60
N ILE A 61 17.14 1.05 9.52
CA ILE A 61 16.62 0.28 10.66
C ILE A 61 17.68 0.15 11.76
N ASP A 62 18.94 -0.13 11.41
CA ASP A 62 20.06 -0.19 12.37
C ASP A 62 20.34 1.18 13.02
N GLN A 63 20.23 2.28 12.28
CA GLN A 63 20.36 3.61 12.85
C GLN A 63 19.24 3.91 13.85
N LEU A 64 18.00 3.59 13.49
CA LEU A 64 16.83 3.88 14.33
C LEU A 64 16.79 2.97 15.57
N SER A 65 17.26 1.73 15.49
CA SER A 65 17.31 0.81 16.65
C SER A 65 18.26 1.32 17.74
N LYS A 66 19.29 2.10 17.37
CA LYS A 66 20.27 2.69 18.28
C LYS A 66 19.78 3.94 19.03
N LEU A 67 18.60 4.47 18.68
CA LEU A 67 18.02 5.63 19.36
C LEU A 67 17.44 5.30 20.75
N GLY A 68 17.42 4.03 21.16
CA GLY A 68 16.85 3.61 22.45
C GLY A 68 15.33 3.76 22.55
N LYS A 69 14.66 3.98 21.41
CA LYS A 69 13.21 4.12 21.29
C LYS A 69 12.58 2.82 20.83
N LYS A 70 11.29 2.64 21.12
CA LYS A 70 10.54 1.50 20.62
C LYS A 70 10.45 1.59 19.09
N LEU A 71 11.00 0.59 18.40
CA LEU A 71 11.04 0.52 16.95
C LEU A 71 10.12 -0.59 16.44
N ILE A 72 9.26 -0.22 15.50
CA ILE A 72 8.37 -1.11 14.78
C ILE A 72 8.78 -1.06 13.30
N VAL A 73 9.10 -2.20 12.72
CA VAL A 73 9.32 -2.31 11.27
C VAL A 73 8.08 -2.94 10.65
N ALA A 74 7.57 -2.32 9.60
CA ALA A 74 6.39 -2.74 8.88
C ALA A 74 6.67 -2.88 7.36
N GLY A 75 5.74 -3.50 6.65
CA GLY A 75 5.78 -3.60 5.19
C GLY A 75 6.51 -4.84 4.67
N CYS A 76 6.76 -4.88 3.36
CA CYS A 76 7.17 -6.09 2.65
C CYS A 76 8.47 -6.72 3.19
N ILE A 77 9.38 -5.89 3.70
CA ILE A 77 10.68 -6.36 4.22
C ILE A 77 10.52 -7.34 5.39
N THR A 78 9.47 -7.23 6.18
CA THR A 78 9.30 -8.04 7.40
C THR A 78 8.92 -9.47 7.08
N LYS A 79 8.19 -9.70 5.98
CA LYS A 79 7.88 -11.04 5.46
C LYS A 79 9.08 -11.69 4.79
N VAL A 80 9.93 -10.92 4.11
CA VAL A 80 11.05 -11.45 3.34
C VAL A 80 12.29 -11.68 4.20
N TYR A 81 12.61 -10.76 5.10
CA TYR A 81 13.84 -10.80 5.90
C TYR A 81 13.61 -10.61 7.42
N PRO A 82 12.68 -11.35 8.06
CA PRO A 82 12.39 -11.19 9.48
C PRO A 82 13.64 -11.43 10.35
N TYR A 83 14.40 -12.48 10.07
CA TYR A 83 15.60 -12.86 10.84
C TYR A 83 16.73 -11.84 10.71
N ARG A 84 16.92 -11.26 9.52
CA ARG A 84 17.94 -10.23 9.30
C ARG A 84 17.60 -8.95 10.07
N ILE A 85 16.32 -8.57 10.13
CA ILE A 85 15.89 -7.45 10.98
C ILE A 85 16.15 -7.76 12.45
N ARG A 86 15.80 -8.97 12.92
CA ARG A 86 16.06 -9.41 14.30
C ARG A 86 17.55 -9.43 14.66
N SER A 87 18.43 -9.72 13.71
CA SER A 87 19.88 -9.65 13.94
C SER A 87 20.41 -8.23 14.17
N LEU A 88 19.68 -7.20 13.73
CA LEU A 88 20.02 -5.80 14.04
C LEU A 88 19.62 -5.43 15.47
N SER A 89 18.43 -5.86 15.89
CA SER A 89 18.00 -5.78 17.29
C SER A 89 16.82 -6.72 17.56
N GLN A 90 16.91 -7.47 18.66
CA GLN A 90 15.83 -8.35 19.11
C GLN A 90 14.61 -7.58 19.64
N SER A 91 14.77 -6.30 20.01
CA SER A 91 13.69 -5.47 20.57
C SER A 91 12.70 -4.94 19.52
N ILE A 92 12.96 -5.15 18.22
CA ILE A 92 12.15 -4.62 17.13
C ILE A 92 10.84 -5.38 17.02
N SER A 93 9.69 -4.69 16.95
CA SER A 93 8.43 -5.34 16.58
C SER A 93 8.28 -5.39 15.06
N LEU A 94 7.70 -6.47 14.53
CA LEU A 94 7.54 -6.70 13.10
C LEU A 94 6.06 -6.76 12.74
N ILE A 95 5.67 -6.03 11.69
CA ILE A 95 4.31 -6.06 11.14
C ILE A 95 4.39 -6.43 9.66
N ALA A 96 3.75 -7.53 9.27
CA ALA A 96 3.59 -7.89 7.86
C ALA A 96 2.66 -6.89 7.15
N PRO A 97 2.76 -6.76 5.82
CA PRO A 97 1.84 -5.91 5.07
C PRO A 97 0.35 -6.23 5.29
N GLN A 98 0.04 -7.51 5.53
CA GLN A 98 -1.31 -7.99 5.77
C GLN A 98 -1.83 -7.70 7.19
N SER A 99 -0.96 -7.27 8.11
CA SER A 99 -1.28 -7.10 9.53
C SER A 99 -1.18 -5.64 10.00
N ILE A 100 -1.08 -4.68 9.06
CA ILE A 100 -0.97 -3.25 9.37
C ILE A 100 -2.14 -2.69 10.18
N ASN A 101 -3.33 -3.30 10.08
CA ASN A 101 -4.51 -2.94 10.85
C ASN A 101 -4.35 -3.25 12.35
N ARG A 102 -3.38 -4.10 12.71
CA ARG A 102 -3.03 -4.48 14.08
C ARG A 102 -1.89 -3.63 14.65
N VAL A 103 -1.60 -2.47 14.05
CA VAL A 103 -0.51 -1.57 14.50
C VAL A 103 -0.61 -1.20 15.98
N ILE A 104 -1.82 -1.10 16.53
CA ILE A 104 -2.06 -0.82 17.96
C ILE A 104 -1.45 -1.89 18.84
N GLU A 105 -1.55 -3.17 18.48
CA GLU A 105 -0.99 -4.26 19.29
C GLU A 105 0.53 -4.15 19.38
N ALA A 106 1.19 -3.79 18.27
CA ALA A 106 2.62 -3.53 18.26
C ALA A 106 2.99 -2.27 19.05
N VAL A 107 2.17 -1.23 19.00
CA VAL A 107 2.37 0.05 19.72
C VAL A 107 2.20 -0.10 21.23
N GLU A 108 1.20 -0.87 21.69
CA GLU A 108 0.88 -1.04 23.11
C GLU A 108 1.66 -2.16 23.79
N SER A 109 2.17 -3.15 23.04
CA SER A 109 2.89 -4.28 23.62
C SER A 109 4.16 -3.86 24.38
N GLN A 110 4.37 -4.42 25.58
CA GLN A 110 5.61 -4.21 26.36
C GLN A 110 6.79 -5.02 25.82
N GLN A 111 6.51 -6.08 25.07
CA GLN A 111 7.53 -6.96 24.48
C GLN A 111 7.50 -6.89 22.94
N PRO A 112 8.59 -7.23 22.25
CA PRO A 112 8.61 -7.25 20.80
C PRO A 112 7.62 -8.28 20.25
N VAL A 113 6.76 -7.86 19.33
CA VAL A 113 5.78 -8.76 18.67
C VAL A 113 6.12 -9.00 17.21
N SER A 114 5.66 -10.11 16.65
CA SER A 114 5.70 -10.39 15.21
C SER A 114 4.28 -10.66 14.74
N LEU A 115 3.69 -9.71 14.02
CA LEU A 115 2.32 -9.78 13.51
C LEU A 115 2.38 -10.19 12.04
N PHE A 116 2.22 -11.48 11.76
CA PHE A 116 2.42 -12.08 10.42
C PHE A 116 1.19 -12.78 9.85
N ASP A 117 0.00 -12.50 10.37
CA ASP A 117 -1.24 -13.14 9.93
C ASP A 117 -1.42 -13.06 8.42
N GLU A 118 -1.92 -14.14 7.84
CA GLU A 118 -2.17 -14.24 6.40
C GLU A 118 -3.48 -13.55 5.99
N TYR A 119 -4.33 -13.19 6.96
CA TYR A 119 -5.61 -12.56 6.69
C TYR A 119 -5.53 -11.06 6.91
N LYS A 120 -5.21 -10.32 5.84
CA LYS A 120 -5.59 -8.91 5.76
C LYS A 120 -7.10 -8.87 5.72
N SER A 121 -7.74 -8.33 6.75
CA SER A 121 -9.07 -7.78 6.56
C SER A 121 -8.84 -6.50 5.75
N PHE A 122 -9.21 -6.49 4.46
CA PHE A 122 -9.33 -5.26 3.66
C PHE A 122 -10.45 -4.34 4.19
N GLN A 123 -10.74 -4.43 5.49
CA GLN A 123 -11.75 -3.69 6.19
C GLN A 123 -11.36 -2.22 6.35
N VAL A 124 -10.07 -1.89 6.31
CA VAL A 124 -9.61 -0.50 6.47
C VAL A 124 -8.90 -0.04 5.19
N LEU A 125 -9.48 0.97 4.55
CA LEU A 125 -8.85 1.74 3.48
C LEU A 125 -8.39 3.08 4.04
N PRO A 126 -7.34 3.71 3.47
CA PRO A 126 -6.87 5.00 3.94
C PRO A 126 -7.96 6.06 3.78
N ASP A 127 -8.11 6.91 4.79
CA ASP A 127 -9.08 8.00 4.82
C ASP A 127 -8.40 9.38 5.01
N ILE A 128 -7.16 9.49 4.53
CA ILE A 128 -6.32 10.69 4.61
C ILE A 128 -6.04 11.21 3.20
N VAL A 129 -6.15 12.53 3.03
CA VAL A 129 -5.76 13.26 1.81
C VAL A 129 -4.42 13.97 2.08
N GLU A 130 -3.41 13.71 1.25
CA GLU A 130 -2.09 14.35 1.35
C GLU A 130 -2.02 15.53 0.37
N GLY A 131 -2.21 16.75 0.89
CA GLY A 131 -2.33 17.95 0.06
C GLY A 131 -3.60 17.88 -0.79
N ILE A 132 -3.44 17.62 -2.09
CA ILE A 132 -4.57 17.47 -3.04
C ILE A 132 -4.74 16.03 -3.54
N ARG A 133 -3.97 15.08 -2.99
CA ARG A 133 -3.85 13.71 -3.48
C ARG A 133 -4.46 12.70 -2.54
N ALA A 134 -5.16 11.73 -3.10
CA ALA A 134 -5.61 10.54 -2.39
C ALA A 134 -5.11 9.28 -3.10
N THR A 135 -4.56 8.32 -2.36
CA THR A 135 -4.15 7.02 -2.91
C THR A 135 -5.08 5.94 -2.37
N ILE A 136 -5.77 5.23 -3.25
CA ILE A 136 -6.73 4.18 -2.90
C ILE A 136 -6.18 2.82 -3.36
N PRO A 137 -5.72 1.97 -2.41
CA PRO A 137 -5.30 0.61 -2.74
C PRO A 137 -6.54 -0.26 -2.96
N VAL A 138 -6.79 -0.67 -4.21
CA VAL A 138 -8.00 -1.43 -4.57
C VAL A 138 -7.80 -2.93 -4.55
N ALA A 139 -6.55 -3.39 -4.58
CA ALA A 139 -6.19 -4.78 -4.39
C ALA A 139 -4.79 -4.91 -3.79
N GLU A 140 -4.52 -6.08 -3.24
CA GLU A 140 -3.18 -6.53 -2.90
C GLU A 140 -2.84 -7.84 -3.59
N GLY A 141 -1.56 -8.06 -3.85
CA GLY A 141 -1.06 -9.30 -4.44
C GLY A 141 -1.23 -9.33 -5.96
N CYS A 142 -0.96 -10.49 -6.54
CA CYS A 142 -0.97 -10.70 -7.99
C CYS A 142 -1.43 -12.13 -8.28
N LEU A 143 -1.79 -12.41 -9.54
CA LEU A 143 -2.06 -13.77 -10.02
C LEU A 143 -0.80 -14.45 -10.58
N ASP A 144 0.26 -13.70 -10.87
CA ASP A 144 1.46 -14.22 -11.51
C ASP A 144 2.60 -14.51 -10.51
N GLU A 145 3.42 -15.51 -10.85
CA GLU A 145 4.59 -15.94 -10.09
C GLU A 145 5.91 -15.61 -10.82
N CYS A 146 6.08 -14.35 -11.26
CA CYS A 146 7.28 -13.95 -11.99
C CYS A 146 8.57 -14.39 -11.28
N SER A 147 9.52 -14.95 -12.02
CA SER A 147 10.72 -15.60 -11.49
C SER A 147 11.52 -14.68 -10.55
N PHE A 148 11.66 -13.41 -10.94
CA PHE A 148 12.40 -12.37 -10.20
C PHE A 148 11.59 -11.70 -9.06
N CYS A 149 10.27 -11.91 -8.99
CA CYS A 149 9.41 -11.05 -8.19
C CYS A 149 9.32 -11.52 -6.74
N VAL A 150 9.79 -10.69 -5.81
CA VAL A 150 9.70 -10.95 -4.35
C VAL A 150 8.28 -10.76 -3.80
N VAL A 151 7.38 -10.13 -4.57
CA VAL A 151 5.98 -9.92 -4.16
C VAL A 151 5.28 -11.25 -3.86
N LYS A 152 5.61 -12.34 -4.58
CA LYS A 152 5.06 -13.67 -4.30
C LYS A 152 5.36 -14.19 -2.88
N ILE A 153 6.34 -13.60 -2.20
CA ILE A 153 6.65 -13.88 -0.78
C ILE A 153 6.01 -12.81 0.11
N ALA A 154 6.18 -11.53 -0.24
CA ALA A 154 5.74 -10.44 0.61
C ALA A 154 4.21 -10.24 0.65
N ARG A 155 3.53 -10.49 -0.46
CA ARG A 155 2.09 -10.29 -0.71
C ARG A 155 1.58 -11.37 -1.70
N PRO A 156 1.48 -12.63 -1.26
CA PRO A 156 1.37 -13.80 -2.14
C PRO A 156 0.04 -13.91 -2.89
N HIS A 157 -1.08 -13.54 -2.27
CA HIS A 157 -2.40 -13.81 -2.81
C HIS A 157 -3.10 -12.54 -3.27
N LEU A 158 -3.74 -12.60 -4.44
CA LEU A 158 -4.66 -11.56 -4.88
C LEU A 158 -5.81 -11.44 -3.86
N ARG A 159 -6.03 -10.23 -3.38
CA ARG A 159 -7.15 -9.86 -2.52
C ARG A 159 -7.65 -8.49 -2.94
N SER A 160 -8.83 -8.46 -3.55
CA SER A 160 -9.46 -7.23 -4.03
C SER A 160 -10.41 -6.63 -3.01
N VAL A 161 -10.60 -5.32 -3.10
CA VAL A 161 -11.60 -4.57 -2.35
C VAL A 161 -12.88 -4.49 -3.18
N PRO A 162 -14.07 -4.78 -2.62
CA PRO A 162 -15.33 -4.61 -3.34
C PRO A 162 -15.54 -3.19 -3.88
N ILE A 163 -16.11 -3.08 -5.08
CA ILE A 163 -16.32 -1.82 -5.80
C ILE A 163 -17.04 -0.80 -4.93
N GLU A 164 -18.11 -1.21 -4.24
CA GLU A 164 -18.95 -0.32 -3.41
C GLU A 164 -18.12 0.37 -2.33
N LYS A 165 -17.16 -0.37 -1.78
CA LYS A 165 -16.27 0.14 -0.75
C LYS A 165 -15.24 1.11 -1.33
N VAL A 166 -14.66 0.81 -2.49
CA VAL A 166 -13.74 1.72 -3.19
C VAL A 166 -14.46 3.02 -3.54
N VAL A 167 -15.67 2.94 -4.07
CA VAL A 167 -16.55 4.09 -4.37
C VAL A 167 -16.82 4.92 -3.12
N SER A 168 -17.08 4.28 -1.97
CA SER A 168 -17.32 5.02 -0.72
C SER A 168 -16.10 5.84 -0.27
N VAL A 169 -14.89 5.29 -0.39
CA VAL A 169 -13.64 5.97 -0.01
C VAL A 169 -13.32 7.07 -1.01
N PHE A 170 -13.56 6.81 -2.29
CA PHE A 170 -13.39 7.79 -3.35
C PHE A 170 -14.25 9.05 -3.11
N LYS A 171 -15.55 8.87 -2.80
CA LYS A 171 -16.45 9.98 -2.48
C LYS A 171 -15.96 10.80 -1.27
N ARG A 172 -15.57 10.13 -0.19
CA ARG A 172 -15.01 10.81 1.00
C ARG A 172 -13.71 11.58 0.70
N ALA A 173 -12.84 11.02 -0.15
CA ALA A 173 -11.62 11.70 -0.56
C ALA A 173 -11.93 13.00 -1.33
N LEU A 174 -12.92 12.98 -2.22
CA LEU A 174 -13.39 14.18 -2.93
C LEU A 174 -13.99 15.23 -1.99
N GLU A 175 -14.80 14.80 -1.02
CA GLU A 175 -15.36 15.68 0.03
C GLU A 175 -14.26 16.37 0.84
N LYS A 176 -13.15 15.66 1.10
CA LYS A 176 -11.95 16.17 1.75
C LYS A 176 -11.05 17.01 0.84
N GLY A 177 -11.46 17.26 -0.40
CA GLY A 177 -10.76 18.15 -1.33
C GLY A 177 -9.67 17.50 -2.18
N ALA A 178 -9.62 16.17 -2.27
CA ALA A 178 -8.74 15.50 -3.22
C ALA A 178 -9.16 15.82 -4.66
N VAL A 179 -8.18 16.14 -5.52
CA VAL A 179 -8.39 16.39 -6.96
C VAL A 179 -7.55 15.44 -7.83
N GLU A 180 -6.50 14.83 -7.27
CA GLU A 180 -5.72 13.78 -7.93
C GLU A 180 -5.90 12.47 -7.14
N ILE A 181 -6.51 11.46 -7.76
CA ILE A 181 -6.80 10.18 -7.11
C ILE A 181 -6.00 9.07 -7.78
N GLU A 182 -5.06 8.49 -7.04
CA GLU A 182 -4.28 7.34 -7.49
C GLU A 182 -4.99 6.04 -7.11
N ILE A 183 -5.44 5.29 -8.10
CA ILE A 183 -5.97 3.93 -7.94
C ILE A 183 -4.83 2.94 -8.10
N THR A 184 -4.52 2.18 -7.05
CA THR A 184 -3.28 1.39 -6.99
C THR A 184 -3.46 -0.04 -6.49
N ALA A 185 -2.55 -0.92 -6.91
CA ALA A 185 -2.42 -2.31 -6.48
C ALA A 185 -0.98 -2.79 -6.80
N GLN A 186 -0.62 -4.03 -6.43
CA GLN A 186 0.61 -4.66 -6.95
C GLN A 186 0.49 -4.88 -8.46
N ASP A 187 -0.63 -5.43 -8.90
CA ASP A 187 -1.06 -5.45 -10.29
C ASP A 187 -2.52 -4.99 -10.35
N LEU A 188 -2.75 -3.81 -10.95
CA LEU A 188 -4.10 -3.26 -11.05
C LEU A 188 -4.94 -4.01 -12.10
N ALA A 189 -4.31 -4.68 -13.07
CA ALA A 189 -5.03 -5.33 -14.15
C ALA A 189 -5.86 -6.52 -13.68
N VAL A 190 -5.45 -7.18 -12.61
CA VAL A 190 -6.14 -8.35 -12.05
C VAL A 190 -7.23 -7.99 -11.03
N TYR A 191 -7.50 -6.69 -10.83
CA TYR A 191 -8.50 -6.25 -9.87
C TYR A 191 -9.85 -6.94 -10.09
N GLY A 192 -10.44 -7.43 -9.01
CA GLY A 192 -11.76 -8.04 -8.97
C GLY A 192 -11.79 -9.51 -9.38
N TYR A 193 -10.70 -10.08 -9.88
CA TYR A 193 -10.69 -11.47 -10.37
C TYR A 193 -11.00 -12.48 -9.26
N ASP A 194 -10.51 -12.25 -8.05
CA ASP A 194 -10.71 -13.09 -6.87
C ASP A 194 -12.12 -12.99 -6.24
N ILE A 195 -12.86 -11.90 -6.49
CA ILE A 195 -14.19 -11.65 -5.89
C ILE A 195 -15.34 -11.73 -6.89
N TYR A 196 -15.11 -11.42 -8.16
CA TYR A 196 -16.10 -11.38 -9.23
C TYR A 196 -15.84 -12.40 -10.34
N SER A 197 -14.76 -13.19 -10.24
CA SER A 197 -14.35 -14.18 -11.24
C SER A 197 -14.13 -13.60 -12.64
N ARG A 198 -13.77 -12.31 -12.73
CA ARG A 198 -13.48 -11.58 -13.98
C ARG A 198 -12.61 -10.35 -13.72
N TYR A 199 -11.99 -9.81 -14.76
CA TYR A 199 -11.31 -8.51 -14.69
C TYR A 199 -12.35 -7.40 -14.50
N ALA A 200 -12.42 -6.82 -13.30
CA ALA A 200 -13.45 -5.84 -12.94
C ALA A 200 -12.93 -4.40 -12.87
N LEU A 201 -11.69 -4.17 -13.32
CA LEU A 201 -11.12 -2.82 -13.35
C LEU A 201 -11.96 -1.87 -14.21
N PRO A 202 -12.43 -2.23 -15.42
CA PRO A 202 -13.31 -1.36 -16.20
C PRO A 202 -14.59 -0.96 -15.46
N ASP A 203 -15.25 -1.90 -14.77
CA ASP A 203 -16.47 -1.62 -13.99
C ASP A 203 -16.19 -0.62 -12.88
N LEU A 204 -15.13 -0.85 -12.11
CA LEU A 204 -14.74 0.06 -11.06
C LEU A 204 -14.50 1.47 -11.61
N LEU A 205 -13.73 1.60 -12.70
CA LEU A 205 -13.42 2.91 -13.26
C LEU A 205 -14.67 3.61 -13.81
N ASN A 206 -15.58 2.88 -14.45
CA ASN A 206 -16.85 3.44 -14.89
C ASN A 206 -17.69 3.95 -13.71
N GLU A 207 -17.81 3.17 -12.64
CA GLU A 207 -18.48 3.60 -11.40
C GLU A 207 -17.86 4.87 -10.81
N LEU A 208 -16.51 4.95 -10.77
CA LEU A 208 -15.82 6.14 -10.28
C LEU A 208 -15.99 7.36 -11.19
N LEU A 209 -16.07 7.17 -12.52
CA LEU A 209 -16.23 8.25 -13.49
C LEU A 209 -17.67 8.80 -13.56
N ASN A 210 -18.66 7.98 -13.21
CA ASN A 210 -20.07 8.37 -13.11
C ASN A 210 -20.37 9.28 -11.90
N ILE A 211 -19.41 9.45 -10.98
CA ILE A 211 -19.58 10.33 -9.83
C ILE A 211 -19.47 11.78 -10.30
N ASP A 212 -20.63 12.45 -10.35
CA ASP A 212 -20.70 13.88 -10.63
C ASP A 212 -20.24 14.67 -9.39
N SER A 213 -19.10 15.34 -9.51
CA SER A 213 -18.45 16.09 -8.44
C SER A 213 -17.42 17.06 -9.02
N ARG A 214 -16.68 17.76 -8.16
CA ARG A 214 -15.59 18.70 -8.49
C ARG A 214 -14.63 18.13 -9.56
N GLU A 215 -13.89 19.00 -10.25
CA GLU A 215 -12.85 18.53 -11.18
C GLU A 215 -11.82 17.65 -10.45
N TYR A 216 -11.76 16.38 -10.84
CA TYR A 216 -10.76 15.42 -10.37
C TYR A 216 -10.15 14.67 -11.56
N VAL A 217 -8.97 14.10 -11.35
CA VAL A 217 -8.30 13.23 -12.31
C VAL A 217 -7.84 11.94 -11.63
N ILE A 218 -8.19 10.81 -12.23
CA ILE A 218 -7.81 9.48 -11.81
C ILE A 218 -6.47 9.10 -12.45
N ARG A 219 -5.51 8.71 -11.62
CA ARG A 219 -4.24 8.12 -12.04
C ARG A 219 -4.26 6.63 -11.79
N LEU A 220 -3.99 5.84 -12.83
CA LEU A 220 -3.92 4.39 -12.71
C LEU A 220 -2.50 3.93 -12.34
N GLY A 221 -2.44 2.99 -11.40
CA GLY A 221 -1.23 2.29 -11.00
C GLY A 221 -0.68 1.37 -12.09
N GLN A 222 0.36 0.62 -11.73
CA GLN A 222 0.99 -0.34 -12.65
C GLN A 222 0.06 -1.50 -12.99
N MET A 223 0.21 -2.01 -14.21
CA MET A 223 -0.60 -3.12 -14.72
C MET A 223 0.28 -4.09 -15.51
N ASN A 224 0.09 -5.39 -15.31
CA ASN A 224 0.83 -6.39 -16.07
C ASN A 224 0.26 -6.53 -17.49
N PRO A 225 1.08 -6.40 -18.56
CA PRO A 225 0.60 -6.53 -19.94
C PRO A 225 -0.12 -7.86 -20.23
N ARG A 226 0.27 -8.96 -19.57
CA ARG A 226 -0.38 -10.27 -19.71
C ARG A 226 -1.86 -10.25 -19.34
N HIS A 227 -2.25 -9.36 -18.42
CA HIS A 227 -3.62 -9.26 -17.94
C HIS A 227 -4.39 -8.14 -18.65
N ILE A 228 -3.75 -7.00 -18.95
CA ILE A 228 -4.40 -5.86 -19.62
C ILE A 228 -5.03 -6.24 -20.96
N VAL A 229 -4.37 -7.10 -21.74
CA VAL A 229 -4.86 -7.52 -23.07
C VAL A 229 -6.28 -8.07 -23.08
N ASN A 230 -6.78 -8.57 -21.93
CA ASN A 230 -8.12 -9.14 -21.82
C ASN A 230 -9.24 -8.09 -21.79
N PHE A 231 -8.91 -6.81 -21.56
CA PHE A 231 -9.89 -5.70 -21.48
C PHE A 231 -9.29 -4.40 -22.04
N LEU A 232 -8.33 -4.51 -22.97
CA LEU A 232 -7.55 -3.37 -23.46
C LEU A 232 -8.44 -2.33 -24.15
N ASP A 233 -9.43 -2.74 -24.94
CA ASP A 233 -10.32 -1.82 -25.64
C ASP A 233 -11.18 -1.00 -24.67
N ASP A 234 -11.71 -1.63 -23.62
CA ASP A 234 -12.44 -0.95 -22.55
C ASP A 234 -11.54 0.06 -21.82
N LEU A 235 -10.31 -0.35 -21.51
CA LEU A 235 -9.33 0.53 -20.86
C LEU A 235 -8.98 1.73 -21.75
N ILE A 236 -8.81 1.53 -23.06
CA ILE A 236 -8.56 2.61 -24.01
C ILE A 236 -9.75 3.58 -24.07
N ALA A 237 -10.99 3.07 -24.05
CA ALA A 237 -12.18 3.90 -24.02
C ALA A 237 -12.24 4.76 -22.75
N ILE A 238 -11.95 4.15 -21.59
CA ILE A 238 -11.93 4.82 -20.28
C ILE A 238 -10.87 5.92 -20.23
N ILE A 239 -9.64 5.67 -20.70
CA ILE A 239 -8.52 6.63 -20.62
C ILE A 239 -8.73 7.86 -21.52
N LYS A 240 -9.62 7.78 -22.53
CA LYS A 240 -10.00 8.95 -23.33
C LYS A 240 -10.81 9.96 -22.51
N ASN A 241 -11.39 9.57 -21.39
CA ASN A 241 -12.12 10.48 -20.50
C ASN A 241 -11.16 11.54 -19.90
N PRO A 242 -11.51 12.84 -19.92
CA PRO A 242 -10.65 13.90 -19.38
C PRO A 242 -10.37 13.77 -17.87
N LYS A 243 -11.23 13.05 -17.12
CA LYS A 243 -11.04 12.74 -15.70
C LYS A 243 -10.06 11.58 -15.46
N VAL A 244 -9.34 11.10 -16.49
CA VAL A 244 -8.32 10.05 -16.36
C VAL A 244 -7.00 10.54 -16.96
N TYR A 245 -5.89 10.30 -16.26
CA TYR A 245 -4.57 10.58 -16.81
C TYR A 245 -4.33 9.74 -18.06
N LYS A 246 -3.85 10.38 -19.13
CA LYS A 246 -3.40 9.72 -20.36
C LYS A 246 -2.03 9.08 -20.18
N HIS A 247 -1.92 8.21 -19.19
CA HIS A 247 -0.68 7.56 -18.77
C HIS A 247 -0.95 6.12 -18.34
N LEU A 248 -0.18 5.19 -18.87
CA LEU A 248 -0.21 3.77 -18.51
C LEU A 248 1.18 3.32 -18.10
N HIS A 249 1.31 2.77 -16.89
CA HIS A 249 2.54 2.14 -16.42
C HIS A 249 2.45 0.63 -16.66
N ILE A 250 3.04 0.19 -17.77
CA ILE A 250 2.99 -1.21 -18.23
C ILE A 250 4.41 -1.75 -18.30
N PRO A 251 4.93 -2.36 -17.23
CA PRO A 251 6.30 -2.84 -17.22
C PRO A 251 6.37 -4.21 -17.94
N VAL A 252 6.81 -4.19 -19.21
CA VAL A 252 6.90 -5.37 -20.10
C VAL A 252 8.01 -6.36 -19.68
N GLN A 253 8.98 -5.90 -18.89
CA GLN A 253 10.13 -6.66 -18.36
C GLN A 253 11.16 -7.08 -19.42
N SER A 254 10.76 -7.72 -20.52
CA SER A 254 11.65 -8.19 -21.59
C SER A 254 11.00 -8.03 -22.97
N GLY A 255 11.80 -7.72 -23.98
CA GLY A 255 11.40 -7.73 -25.40
C GLY A 255 11.84 -9.01 -26.14
N SER A 256 12.34 -10.01 -25.41
CA SER A 256 12.81 -11.28 -25.95
C SER A 256 11.79 -12.38 -25.64
N ASN A 257 11.47 -13.21 -26.63
CA ASN A 257 10.67 -14.43 -26.45
C ASN A 257 11.41 -15.50 -25.64
N LYS A 258 12.75 -15.42 -25.58
CA LYS A 258 13.61 -16.20 -24.68
C LYS A 258 13.73 -15.48 -23.34
#